data_AF-A0A6V7WTA3-F1
#
_entry.id   AF-A0A6V7WTA3-F1
#
_cell.length_a   1.000
_cell.length_b   1.000
_cell.length_c   1.000
_cell.angle_alpha   90.00
_cell.angle_beta   90.00
_cell.angle_gamma   90.00
#
_symmetry.space_group_name_H-M   'P 1'
#
loop_
_entity.id
_entity.type
_entity.pdbx_description
1 polymer ?
#
loop_
_entity_poly.entity_id
_entity_poly.type
_entity_poly.pdbx_seq_one_letter_code
_entity_poly.pdbx_strand_id
1 'polypeptide(L)'
;MCSPFSSTNDCILQDDNNLSPPYFSSSTTTILTEEEGSTLNICTNSAAADSTLNPDERKRILHLNAEKNRRSALKEGFDCLVKAIPLVEQAGLKSTNAVVLNRAAQHIKNLKLEQEKQLNQMKIFKEKIACMNERIAMIQANLPSSNLNGSKNNDNSPTIRIQVEQFFERYKRDKSQEDYRFWLMSEVIKPIVYSFAEQIYPDGTNRERLLLSTKKWLDVHWNSGVLRPIASDTLVRVATASGAFTNEQALIGYFSQQINQEVSPSSSSSSSTSLSQHSSSSANFVRRK
;
A
#
# COMPACT_ATOMS: atom_id res chain seq x y z
N MET A 1 10.00 -22.70 -5.00
CA MET A 1 8.88 -22.02 -4.32
C MET A 1 9.38 -21.61 -2.95
N CYS A 2 9.71 -20.33 -2.77
CA CYS A 2 10.34 -19.83 -1.55
C CYS A 2 9.28 -19.30 -0.57
N SER A 3 9.45 -19.64 0.71
CA SER A 3 8.61 -19.26 1.86
C SER A 3 8.46 -17.74 2.04
N PRO A 4 7.34 -17.21 2.54
CA PRO A 4 7.09 -15.77 2.62
C PRO A 4 7.54 -15.12 3.95
N PHE A 5 8.30 -15.81 4.79
CA PHE A 5 8.90 -15.20 5.99
C PHE A 5 10.36 -15.59 6.08
N SER A 6 11.21 -14.83 5.40
CA SER A 6 12.60 -14.67 5.82
C SER A 6 12.88 -13.20 6.02
N SER A 7 13.44 -12.96 7.21
CA SER A 7 13.96 -11.73 7.76
C SER A 7 14.55 -10.79 6.71
N THR A 8 14.03 -9.57 6.65
CA THR A 8 14.79 -8.37 6.32
C THR A 8 14.38 -7.28 7.30
N ASN A 9 14.82 -7.46 8.54
CA ASN A 9 15.31 -6.32 9.31
C ASN A 9 16.51 -5.77 8.53
N ASP A 10 16.32 -4.68 7.78
CA ASP A 10 17.34 -3.68 7.48
C ASP A 10 16.72 -2.59 6.60
N CYS A 11 16.32 -1.50 7.24
CA CYS A 11 16.37 -0.12 6.75
C CYS A 11 15.45 0.76 7.61
N ILE A 12 15.80 0.94 8.88
CA ILE A 12 15.45 2.16 9.61
C ILE A 12 16.72 2.62 10.33
N LEU A 13 17.40 3.63 9.76
CA LEU A 13 17.73 4.93 10.38
C LEU A 13 18.83 5.66 9.59
N GLN A 14 18.81 7.00 9.69
CA GLN A 14 19.65 8.07 9.13
C GLN A 14 19.12 8.63 7.79
N ASP A 15 18.71 9.90 7.65
CA ASP A 15 18.99 11.11 8.43
C ASP A 15 17.83 12.12 8.42
N ASP A 16 17.89 12.99 9.42
CA ASP A 16 16.96 14.03 9.82
C ASP A 16 16.80 15.24 8.87
N ASN A 17 15.66 15.92 9.05
CA ASN A 17 15.47 17.38 8.95
C ASN A 17 15.53 18.07 7.57
N ASN A 18 14.41 18.06 6.84
CA ASN A 18 13.66 19.30 6.50
C ASN A 18 12.43 18.95 5.65
N LEU A 19 11.27 18.83 6.28
CA LEU A 19 9.99 18.75 5.58
C LEU A 19 9.15 19.96 5.99
N SER A 20 9.35 21.07 5.30
CA SER A 20 8.28 22.07 5.20
C SER A 20 7.20 21.53 4.24
N PRO A 21 5.91 21.70 4.56
CA PRO A 21 4.84 21.23 3.71
C PRO A 21 4.81 22.05 2.40
N PRO A 22 4.54 21.45 1.23
CA PRO A 22 4.27 22.23 0.05
C PRO A 22 2.91 22.89 0.23
N TYR A 23 2.87 24.22 0.18
CA TYR A 23 1.65 24.99 0.05
C TYR A 23 0.91 24.51 -1.20
N PHE A 24 -0.25 23.90 -1.00
CA PHE A 24 -1.17 23.55 -2.07
C PHE A 24 -1.92 24.82 -2.48
N SER A 25 -1.42 25.52 -3.49
CA SER A 25 -2.18 26.59 -4.14
C SER A 25 -3.10 25.97 -5.18
N SER A 26 -4.36 25.76 -4.82
CA SER A 26 -5.42 25.50 -5.81
C SER A 26 -5.53 26.68 -6.75
N SER A 27 -5.29 26.45 -8.04
CA SER A 27 -5.77 27.35 -9.09
C SER A 27 -6.45 26.50 -10.14
N THR A 28 -7.77 26.58 -10.10
CA THR A 28 -8.75 26.07 -11.05
C THR A 28 -8.36 26.44 -12.47
N THR A 29 -8.10 25.45 -13.31
CA THR A 29 -8.03 25.61 -14.77
C THR A 29 -9.45 25.76 -15.31
N THR A 30 -9.85 27.00 -15.60
CA THR A 30 -10.96 27.28 -16.50
C THR A 30 -10.39 27.38 -17.91
N ILE A 31 -10.78 26.45 -18.78
CA ILE A 31 -10.55 26.55 -20.21
C ILE A 31 -11.48 27.64 -20.74
N LEU A 32 -10.91 28.76 -21.15
CA LEU A 32 -11.57 29.73 -22.03
C LEU A 32 -10.86 29.65 -23.39
N THR A 33 -11.58 29.09 -24.34
CA THR A 33 -11.44 29.39 -25.75
C THR A 33 -11.74 30.86 -25.96
N GLU A 34 -10.81 31.62 -26.52
CA GLU A 34 -11.10 32.63 -27.53
C GLU A 34 -9.81 33.20 -28.10
N GLU A 35 -9.94 33.59 -29.35
CA GLU A 35 -8.98 34.10 -30.29
C GLU A 35 -8.28 35.37 -29.76
N GLU A 36 -7.08 35.65 -30.26
CA GLU A 36 -6.61 36.99 -30.67
C GLU A 36 -5.17 36.82 -31.18
N GLY A 37 -5.01 36.96 -32.50
CA GLY A 37 -3.73 36.88 -33.18
C GLY A 37 -2.78 37.96 -32.70
N SER A 38 -1.67 37.55 -32.07
CA SER A 38 -0.58 38.42 -31.65
C SER A 38 0.17 38.90 -32.90
N THR A 39 -0.35 39.97 -33.49
CA THR A 39 0.28 40.70 -34.58
C THR A 39 1.61 41.23 -34.06
N LEU A 40 2.71 40.67 -34.57
CA LEU A 40 4.05 41.23 -34.36
C LEU A 40 4.04 42.66 -34.91
N ASN A 41 3.98 43.65 -34.02
CA ASN A 41 4.15 45.05 -34.38
C ASN A 41 5.60 45.28 -34.80
N ILE A 42 5.89 44.97 -36.05
CA ILE A 42 7.07 45.46 -36.77
C ILE A 42 6.80 46.95 -37.01
N CYS A 43 7.36 47.81 -36.15
CA CYS A 43 7.35 49.25 -36.37
C CYS A 43 8.20 49.56 -37.62
N THR A 44 7.53 49.61 -38.78
CA THR A 44 8.07 50.19 -40.01
C THR A 44 8.06 51.70 -39.88
N ASN A 45 9.01 52.25 -39.11
CA ASN A 45 9.38 53.66 -39.24
C ASN A 45 10.12 53.85 -40.57
N SER A 46 9.39 53.70 -41.68
CA SER A 46 9.84 54.13 -42.99
C SER A 46 9.59 55.63 -43.06
N ALA A 47 10.58 56.42 -42.65
CA ALA A 47 10.59 57.84 -42.97
C ALA A 47 10.52 57.95 -44.51
N ALA A 48 9.42 58.50 -45.03
CA ALA A 48 9.24 58.70 -46.45
C ALA A 48 10.43 59.49 -47.00
N ALA A 49 11.16 58.89 -47.92
CA ALA A 49 12.33 59.54 -48.50
C ALA A 49 11.89 60.78 -49.27
N ASP A 50 12.47 61.93 -48.92
CA ASP A 50 12.26 63.20 -49.59
C ASP A 50 12.51 63.03 -51.10
N SER A 51 11.51 63.43 -51.90
CA SER A 51 11.52 63.21 -53.35
C SER A 51 12.55 64.05 -54.11
N THR A 52 13.22 64.96 -53.41
CA THR A 52 14.23 65.88 -53.92
C THR A 52 15.67 65.34 -53.88
N LEU A 53 15.91 64.17 -53.27
CA LEU A 53 17.25 63.58 -53.15
C LEU A 53 17.65 62.72 -54.37
N ASN A 54 18.93 62.79 -54.74
CA ASN A 54 19.54 61.92 -55.75
C ASN A 54 19.20 60.44 -55.48
N PRO A 55 18.85 59.66 -56.52
CA PRO A 55 18.33 58.29 -56.36
C PRO A 55 19.29 57.35 -55.62
N ASP A 56 20.60 57.59 -55.73
CA ASP A 56 21.62 56.81 -55.03
C ASP A 56 21.71 57.14 -53.53
N GLU A 57 21.51 58.40 -53.15
CA GLU A 57 21.47 58.81 -51.74
C GLU A 57 20.20 58.27 -51.05
N ARG A 58 19.07 58.23 -51.77
CA ARG A 58 17.84 57.59 -51.27
C ARG A 58 18.06 56.11 -50.94
N LYS A 59 18.68 55.35 -51.85
CA LYS A 59 18.99 53.93 -51.64
C LYS A 59 19.91 53.74 -50.43
N ARG A 60 20.92 54.60 -50.28
CA ARG A 60 21.84 54.59 -49.14
C ARG A 60 21.11 54.81 -47.81
N ILE A 61 20.23 55.81 -47.73
CA ILE A 61 19.44 56.12 -46.53
C ILE A 61 18.51 54.96 -46.17
N LEU A 62 17.80 54.39 -47.15
CA LEU A 62 16.91 53.25 -46.90
C LEU A 62 17.68 52.03 -46.37
N HIS A 63 18.83 51.72 -46.98
CA HIS A 63 19.70 50.64 -46.50
C HIS A 63 20.20 50.89 -45.06
N LEU A 64 20.60 52.12 -44.75
CA LEU A 64 21.02 52.50 -43.39
C LEU A 64 19.89 52.38 -42.37
N ASN A 65 18.68 52.81 -42.72
CA ASN A 65 17.50 52.69 -41.86
C ASN A 65 17.11 51.23 -41.63
N ALA A 66 17.15 50.40 -42.67
CA ALA A 66 16.91 48.97 -42.56
C ALA A 66 17.94 48.30 -41.63
N GLU A 67 19.23 48.64 -41.77
CA GLU A 67 20.27 48.12 -40.89
C GLU A 67 20.13 48.62 -39.45
N LYS A 68 19.73 49.89 -39.25
CA LYS A 68 19.45 50.42 -37.90
C LYS A 68 18.29 49.68 -37.24
N ASN A 69 17.20 49.45 -37.95
CA ASN A 69 16.07 48.66 -37.45
C ASN A 69 16.51 47.24 -37.08
N ARG A 70 17.25 46.56 -37.97
CA ARG A 70 17.80 45.22 -37.71
C ARG A 70 18.67 45.19 -36.45
N ARG A 71 19.53 46.19 -36.24
CA ARG A 71 20.37 46.30 -35.03
C ARG A 71 19.56 46.57 -33.76
N SER A 72 18.53 47.40 -33.83
CA SER A 72 17.63 47.64 -32.70
C SER A 72 16.88 46.38 -32.29
N ALA A 73 16.35 45.61 -33.25
CA ALA A 73 15.67 44.34 -32.98
C ALA A 73 16.61 43.30 -32.34
N LEU A 74 17.87 43.22 -32.81
CA LEU A 74 18.87 42.36 -32.18
C LEU A 74 19.17 42.78 -30.74
N LYS A 75 19.31 44.09 -30.49
CA LYS A 75 19.56 44.61 -29.14
C LYS A 75 18.42 44.25 -28.19
N GLU A 76 17.17 44.43 -28.63
CA GLU A 76 15.99 44.05 -27.87
C GLU A 76 15.97 42.54 -27.56
N GLY A 77 16.28 41.69 -28.55
CA GLY A 77 16.40 40.24 -28.34
C GLY A 77 17.46 39.88 -27.30
N PHE A 78 18.61 40.57 -27.29
CA PHE A 78 19.65 40.38 -26.27
C PHE A 78 19.20 40.87 -24.89
N ASP A 79 18.50 42.01 -24.80
CA ASP A 79 17.98 42.53 -23.53
C ASP A 79 16.94 41.57 -22.92
N CYS A 80 16.11 40.92 -23.75
CA CYS A 80 15.20 39.85 -23.32
C CYS A 80 15.97 38.60 -22.86
N LEU A 81 17.01 38.20 -23.59
CA LEU A 81 17.82 37.04 -23.25
C LEU A 81 18.54 37.21 -21.91
N VAL A 82 19.09 38.40 -21.64
CA VAL A 82 19.75 38.70 -20.36
C VAL A 82 18.79 38.59 -19.18
N LYS A 83 17.53 39.03 -19.34
CA LYS A 83 16.49 38.90 -18.29
C LYS A 83 16.08 37.45 -18.02
N ALA A 84 16.11 36.59 -19.04
CA ALA A 84 15.69 35.20 -18.94
C ALA A 84 16.75 34.26 -18.34
N ILE A 85 18.01 34.69 -18.27
CA ILE A 85 19.13 33.89 -17.78
C ILE A 85 19.56 34.41 -16.41
N PRO A 86 19.90 33.54 -15.45
CA PRO A 86 20.49 33.94 -14.18
C PRO A 86 21.93 34.44 -14.40
N LEU A 87 22.06 35.71 -14.77
CA LEU A 87 23.33 36.40 -14.94
C LEU A 87 23.65 37.14 -13.64
N VAL A 88 24.75 36.80 -12.99
CA VAL A 88 25.25 37.57 -11.84
C VAL A 88 25.90 38.83 -12.42
N GLU A 89 25.19 39.96 -12.37
CA GLU A 89 25.77 41.25 -12.73
C GLU A 89 26.91 41.56 -11.75
N GLN A 90 28.15 41.44 -12.22
CA GLN A 90 29.30 41.90 -11.46
C GLN A 90 29.31 43.44 -11.50
N ALA A 91 28.92 44.04 -10.39
CA ALA A 91 29.18 45.42 -9.98
C ALA A 91 29.30 46.44 -11.15
N GLY A 92 28.18 46.69 -11.83
CA GLY A 92 28.03 47.82 -12.76
C GLY A 92 28.61 47.62 -14.17
N LEU A 93 29.17 46.46 -14.51
CA LEU A 93 29.68 46.16 -15.85
C LEU A 93 28.66 45.39 -16.69
N LYS A 94 28.25 45.96 -17.83
CA LYS A 94 27.38 45.28 -18.81
C LYS A 94 28.09 44.06 -19.37
N SER A 95 27.47 42.90 -19.24
CA SER A 95 28.01 41.65 -19.78
C SER A 95 28.14 41.72 -21.30
N THR A 96 29.24 41.22 -21.84
CA THR A 96 29.46 41.22 -23.29
C THR A 96 28.53 40.22 -23.98
N ASN A 97 28.19 40.46 -25.26
CA ASN A 97 27.31 39.56 -26.02
C ASN A 97 27.82 38.11 -26.03
N ALA A 98 29.13 37.90 -26.09
CA ALA A 98 29.73 36.57 -26.04
C ALA A 98 29.48 35.85 -24.71
N VAL A 99 29.56 36.57 -23.57
CA VAL A 99 29.27 36.03 -22.25
C VAL A 99 27.79 35.68 -22.12
N VAL A 100 26.90 36.55 -22.60
CA VAL A 100 25.45 36.30 -22.58
C VAL A 100 25.12 35.01 -23.34
N LEU A 101 25.65 34.83 -24.55
CA LEU A 101 25.43 33.63 -25.36
C LEU A 101 25.99 32.36 -24.69
N ASN A 102 27.18 32.43 -24.10
CA ASN A 102 27.78 31.30 -23.41
C ASN A 102 26.95 30.87 -22.18
N ARG A 103 26.52 31.84 -21.38
CA ARG A 103 25.65 31.60 -20.21
C ARG A 103 24.27 31.09 -20.60
N ALA A 104 23.71 31.58 -21.70
CA ALA A 104 22.46 31.05 -22.26
C ALA A 104 22.58 29.56 -22.58
N ALA A 105 23.66 29.17 -23.28
CA ALA A 105 23.89 27.78 -23.65
C ALA A 105 24.08 26.88 -22.41
N GLN A 106 24.80 27.36 -21.39
CA GLN A 106 24.93 26.65 -20.11
C GLN A 106 23.59 26.52 -19.38
N HIS A 107 22.80 27.59 -19.33
CA HIS A 107 21.51 27.58 -18.67
C HIS A 107 20.54 26.60 -19.33
N ILE A 108 20.49 26.55 -20.67
CA ILE A 108 19.70 25.56 -21.42
C ILE A 108 20.12 24.13 -21.07
N LYS A 109 21.43 23.85 -20.99
CA LYS A 109 21.93 22.52 -20.59
C LYS A 109 21.49 22.16 -19.17
N ASN A 110 21.59 23.09 -18.24
CA ASN A 110 21.17 22.87 -16.85
C ASN A 110 19.66 22.64 -16.75
N LEU A 111 18.85 23.41 -17.48
CA LEU A 111 17.40 23.20 -17.53
C LEU A 111 17.04 21.83 -18.09
N LYS A 112 17.73 21.35 -19.12
CA LYS A 112 17.52 20.01 -19.68
C LYS A 112 17.87 18.91 -18.67
N LEU A 113 19.00 19.05 -17.97
CA LEU A 113 19.41 18.11 -16.93
C LEU A 113 18.40 18.09 -15.78
N GLU A 114 17.98 19.26 -15.30
CA GLU A 114 16.99 19.37 -14.22
C GLU A 114 15.63 18.82 -14.64
N GLN A 115 15.21 19.04 -15.89
CA GLN A 115 14.00 18.41 -16.44
C GLN A 115 14.11 16.88 -16.42
N GLU A 116 15.22 16.31 -16.87
CA GLU A 116 15.45 14.86 -16.85
C GLU A 116 15.43 14.30 -15.42
N LYS A 117 16.09 14.98 -14.48
CA LYS A 117 16.09 14.63 -13.06
C LYS A 117 14.67 14.64 -12.48
N GLN A 118 13.87 15.66 -12.77
CA GLN A 118 12.49 15.75 -12.30
C GLN A 118 11.60 14.64 -12.89
N LEU A 119 11.79 14.30 -14.18
CA LEU A 119 11.09 13.18 -14.81
C LEU A 119 11.44 11.84 -14.15
N ASN A 120 12.71 11.61 -13.83
CA ASN A 120 13.15 10.42 -13.11
C ASN A 120 12.57 10.36 -11.69
N GLN A 121 12.55 11.48 -10.95
CA GLN A 121 11.91 11.55 -9.64
C GLN A 121 10.41 11.27 -9.72
N MET A 122 9.71 11.84 -10.72
CA MET A 122 8.29 11.56 -10.95
C MET A 122 8.04 10.07 -11.22
N LYS A 123 8.90 9.43 -12.00
CA LYS A 123 8.82 7.99 -12.26
C LYS A 123 8.97 7.17 -10.98
N ILE A 124 9.99 7.48 -10.15
CA ILE A 124 10.22 6.81 -8.86
C ILE A 124 9.01 6.99 -7.93
N PHE A 125 8.45 8.19 -7.85
CA PHE A 125 7.26 8.42 -7.02
C PHE A 125 6.04 7.64 -7.52
N LYS A 126 5.83 7.55 -8.84
CA LYS A 126 4.76 6.72 -9.42
C LYS A 126 4.95 5.24 -9.10
N GLU A 127 6.16 4.72 -9.20
CA GLU A 127 6.48 3.33 -8.83
C GLU A 127 6.23 3.08 -7.34
N LYS A 128 6.62 4.03 -6.47
CA LYS A 128 6.34 3.96 -5.02
C LYS A 128 4.84 3.95 -4.72
N ILE A 129 4.07 4.81 -5.38
CA ILE A 129 2.60 4.84 -5.26
C ILE A 129 2.01 3.50 -5.71
N ALA A 130 2.45 2.96 -6.86
CA ALA A 130 1.99 1.67 -7.36
C ALA A 130 2.28 0.53 -6.37
N CYS A 131 3.51 0.46 -5.84
CA CYS A 131 3.90 -0.53 -4.84
C CYS A 131 3.08 -0.40 -3.54
N MET A 132 2.86 0.82 -3.05
CA MET A 132 2.03 1.06 -1.88
C MET A 132 0.57 0.66 -2.14
N ASN A 133 0.02 0.99 -3.31
CA ASN A 133 -1.33 0.60 -3.69
C ASN A 133 -1.49 -0.92 -3.82
N GLU A 134 -0.49 -1.62 -4.36
CA GLU A 134 -0.47 -3.08 -4.40
C GLU A 134 -0.45 -3.67 -2.99
N ARG A 135 0.39 -3.13 -2.09
CA ARG A 135 0.42 -3.56 -0.69
C ARG A 135 -0.92 -3.29 0.01
N ILE A 136 -1.55 -2.15 -0.24
CA ILE A 136 -2.89 -1.84 0.28
C ILE A 136 -3.90 -2.85 -0.24
N ALA A 137 -3.92 -3.12 -1.55
CA ALA A 137 -4.82 -4.09 -2.17
C ALA A 137 -4.63 -5.49 -1.59
N MET A 138 -3.38 -5.93 -1.37
CA MET A 138 -3.07 -7.18 -0.70
C MET A 138 -3.63 -7.22 0.72
N ILE A 139 -3.41 -6.17 1.52
CA ILE A 139 -3.95 -6.09 2.89
C ILE A 139 -5.47 -6.14 2.84
N GLN A 140 -6.11 -5.34 1.98
CA GLN A 140 -7.55 -5.28 1.82
C GLN A 140 -8.16 -6.61 1.36
N ALA A 141 -7.48 -7.36 0.48
CA ALA A 141 -7.90 -8.70 0.08
C ALA A 141 -7.83 -9.72 1.23
N ASN A 142 -6.99 -9.46 2.24
CA ASN A 142 -6.90 -10.27 3.45
C ASN A 142 -7.78 -9.75 4.60
N LEU A 143 -8.40 -8.57 4.44
CA LEU A 143 -9.38 -8.08 5.40
C LEU A 143 -10.73 -8.76 5.13
N PRO A 144 -11.50 -9.11 6.17
CA PRO A 144 -12.88 -9.52 6.01
C PRO A 144 -13.67 -8.34 5.42
N SER A 145 -14.35 -8.55 4.30
CA SER A 145 -15.00 -7.52 3.48
C SER A 145 -15.87 -6.56 4.31
N SER A 146 -15.32 -5.39 4.64
CA SER A 146 -16.02 -4.32 5.34
C SER A 146 -16.91 -3.56 4.36
N ASN A 147 -18.12 -4.04 4.14
CA ASN A 147 -19.07 -3.39 3.26
C ASN A 147 -19.87 -2.34 4.05
N LEU A 148 -19.42 -1.09 3.95
CA LEU A 148 -20.31 0.06 4.05
C LEU A 148 -21.25 -0.01 2.84
N ASN A 149 -22.45 -0.59 3.03
CA ASN A 149 -23.71 -0.27 2.34
C ASN A 149 -24.78 -1.30 2.74
N GLY A 150 -25.93 -0.80 3.17
CA GLY A 150 -27.02 -1.58 3.75
C GLY A 150 -27.64 -2.60 2.80
N SER A 151 -27.17 -3.85 2.88
CA SER A 151 -27.93 -5.00 2.41
C SER A 151 -28.08 -6.00 3.56
N LYS A 152 -29.29 -6.03 4.11
CA LYS A 152 -29.75 -7.09 5.00
C LYS A 152 -29.70 -8.41 4.23
N ASN A 153 -29.33 -9.49 4.91
CA ASN A 153 -29.47 -10.90 4.50
C ASN A 153 -28.26 -11.53 3.77
N ASN A 154 -27.12 -11.70 4.46
CA ASN A 154 -26.47 -13.02 4.54
C ASN A 154 -25.45 -13.05 5.68
N ASP A 155 -25.69 -13.90 6.67
CA ASP A 155 -25.04 -13.94 7.97
C ASP A 155 -23.70 -14.69 7.93
N ASN A 156 -22.78 -14.26 7.05
CA ASN A 156 -21.45 -14.84 6.87
C ASN A 156 -20.33 -13.80 7.07
N SER A 157 -20.59 -12.74 7.86
CA SER A 157 -19.48 -11.94 8.39
C SER A 157 -18.67 -12.85 9.33
N PRO A 158 -17.34 -12.98 9.18
CA PRO A 158 -16.54 -13.69 10.15
C PRO A 158 -16.59 -12.88 11.44
N THR A 159 -17.52 -13.28 12.31
CA THR A 159 -17.66 -12.77 13.67
C THR A 159 -16.29 -12.78 14.34
N ILE A 160 -16.07 -11.91 15.34
CA ILE A 160 -14.84 -11.92 16.14
C ILE A 160 -14.46 -13.34 16.60
N ARG A 161 -15.48 -14.19 16.81
CA ARG A 161 -15.36 -15.62 17.06
C ARG A 161 -14.50 -16.34 16.01
N ILE A 162 -14.89 -16.27 14.74
CA ILE A 162 -14.19 -16.94 13.63
C ILE A 162 -12.77 -16.40 13.50
N GLN A 163 -12.56 -15.09 13.71
CA GLN A 163 -11.23 -14.47 13.62
C GLN A 163 -10.30 -14.95 14.74
N VAL A 164 -10.80 -15.00 15.98
CA VAL A 164 -10.05 -15.52 17.14
C VAL A 164 -9.71 -16.99 16.97
N GLU A 165 -10.66 -17.81 16.49
CA GLU A 165 -10.44 -19.24 16.22
C GLU A 165 -9.36 -19.44 15.13
N GLN A 166 -9.47 -18.72 14.01
CA GLN A 166 -8.49 -18.80 12.92
C GLN A 166 -7.10 -18.33 13.34
N PHE A 167 -7.02 -17.24 14.11
CA PHE A 167 -5.75 -16.75 14.64
C PHE A 167 -5.12 -17.79 15.56
N PHE A 168 -5.91 -18.37 16.47
CA PHE A 168 -5.43 -19.38 17.40
C PHE A 168 -4.89 -20.61 16.68
N GLU A 169 -5.62 -21.16 15.71
CA GLU A 169 -5.19 -22.34 14.95
C GLU A 169 -3.94 -22.05 14.09
N ARG A 170 -3.79 -20.84 13.55
CA ARG A 170 -2.55 -20.43 12.87
C ARG A 170 -1.39 -20.34 13.85
N TYR A 171 -1.58 -19.64 14.96
CA TYR A 171 -0.56 -19.44 15.98
C TYR A 171 -0.12 -20.76 16.62
N LYS A 172 -1.08 -21.68 16.86
CA LYS A 172 -0.83 -23.06 17.29
C LYS A 172 0.11 -23.78 16.33
N ARG A 173 -0.20 -23.80 15.04
CA ARG A 173 0.61 -24.49 14.02
C ARG A 173 2.04 -23.94 13.99
N ASP A 174 2.20 -22.62 13.93
CA ASP A 174 3.50 -21.99 13.78
C ASP A 174 4.38 -22.23 15.01
N LYS A 175 3.83 -22.08 16.21
CA LYS A 175 4.60 -22.26 17.46
C LYS A 175 4.81 -23.72 17.86
N SER A 176 3.92 -24.62 17.47
CA SER A 176 4.10 -26.05 17.73
C SER A 176 5.25 -26.66 16.93
N GLN A 177 5.59 -26.07 15.77
CA GLN A 177 6.77 -26.47 14.98
C GLN A 177 8.08 -26.12 15.69
N GLU A 178 8.11 -25.01 16.41
CA GLU A 178 9.29 -24.59 17.19
C GLU A 178 9.41 -25.41 18.49
N ASP A 179 8.29 -25.69 19.17
CA ASP A 179 8.27 -26.40 20.45
C ASP A 179 6.99 -27.24 20.62
N TYR A 180 7.15 -28.56 20.74
CA TYR A 180 6.02 -29.48 20.94
C TYR A 180 5.27 -29.26 22.26
N ARG A 181 5.91 -28.66 23.28
CA ARG A 181 5.25 -28.33 24.54
C ARG A 181 4.18 -27.25 24.33
N PHE A 182 4.40 -26.37 23.33
CA PHE A 182 3.42 -25.38 22.92
C PHE A 182 2.16 -26.06 22.38
N TRP A 183 2.31 -27.11 21.56
CA TRP A 183 1.17 -27.89 21.06
C TRP A 183 0.32 -28.44 22.20
N LEU A 184 0.97 -29.08 23.19
CA LEU A 184 0.25 -29.64 24.34
C LEU A 184 -0.50 -28.55 25.14
N MET A 185 0.16 -27.43 25.41
CA MET A 185 -0.45 -26.33 26.14
C MET A 185 -1.59 -25.67 25.35
N SER A 186 -1.44 -25.57 24.03
CA SER A 186 -2.49 -25.08 23.15
C SER A 186 -3.71 -26.00 23.17
N GLU A 187 -3.53 -27.31 23.26
CA GLU A 187 -4.64 -28.25 23.36
C GLU A 187 -5.38 -28.13 24.71
N VAL A 188 -4.66 -27.80 25.79
CA VAL A 188 -5.26 -27.47 27.09
C VAL A 188 -6.04 -26.15 27.03
N ILE A 189 -5.51 -25.13 26.34
CA ILE A 189 -6.10 -23.79 26.28
C ILE A 189 -7.21 -23.69 25.22
N LYS A 190 -7.26 -24.57 24.22
CA LYS A 190 -8.21 -24.52 23.11
C LYS A 190 -9.68 -24.37 23.53
N PRO A 191 -10.22 -25.13 24.51
CA PRO A 191 -11.60 -24.95 24.96
C PRO A 191 -11.86 -23.57 25.57
N ILE A 192 -10.86 -23.00 26.24
CA ILE A 192 -10.92 -21.67 26.84
C ILE A 192 -10.97 -20.59 25.75
N VAL A 193 -10.14 -20.71 24.72
CA VAL A 193 -10.12 -19.77 23.59
C VAL A 193 -11.46 -19.81 22.84
N TYR A 194 -12.04 -20.99 22.66
CA TYR A 194 -13.31 -21.13 21.94
C TYR A 194 -14.48 -20.56 22.77
N SER A 195 -14.48 -20.81 24.09
CA SER A 195 -15.44 -20.18 25.01
C SER A 195 -15.32 -18.65 25.01
N PHE A 196 -14.09 -18.14 25.00
CA PHE A 196 -13.82 -16.70 24.90
C PHE A 196 -14.40 -16.13 23.60
N ALA A 197 -14.05 -16.75 22.47
CA ALA A 197 -14.50 -16.37 21.14
C ALA A 197 -16.04 -16.32 21.02
N GLU A 198 -16.75 -17.20 21.72
CA GLU A 198 -18.21 -17.29 21.73
C GLU A 198 -18.88 -16.24 22.63
N GLN A 199 -18.28 -15.87 23.76
CA GLN A 199 -18.94 -15.06 24.79
C GLN A 199 -18.55 -13.57 24.81
N ILE A 200 -17.49 -13.18 24.09
CA ILE A 200 -17.12 -11.77 23.95
C ILE A 200 -18.05 -11.02 23.00
N TYR A 201 -18.11 -9.69 23.16
CA TYR A 201 -18.92 -8.82 22.32
C TYR A 201 -18.56 -9.00 20.82
N PRO A 202 -19.51 -9.40 19.95
CA PRO A 202 -19.22 -9.95 18.63
C PRO A 202 -18.76 -8.93 17.60
N ASP A 203 -19.12 -7.67 17.80
CA ASP A 203 -18.99 -6.61 16.78
C ASP A 203 -17.63 -5.88 16.87
N GLY A 204 -16.89 -5.98 17.99
CA GLY A 204 -15.53 -5.40 18.15
C GLY A 204 -15.42 -3.87 17.99
N THR A 205 -16.45 -3.20 17.48
CA THR A 205 -16.58 -1.77 17.19
C THR A 205 -16.66 -0.92 18.45
N ASN A 206 -17.17 -1.48 19.55
CA ASN A 206 -17.30 -0.81 20.83
C ASN A 206 -16.31 -1.39 21.84
N ARG A 207 -15.22 -0.65 22.06
CA ARG A 207 -14.14 -1.00 22.98
C ARG A 207 -14.62 -1.20 24.42
N GLU A 208 -15.54 -0.37 24.90
CA GLU A 208 -16.03 -0.43 26.28
C GLU A 208 -16.85 -1.70 26.52
N ARG A 209 -17.75 -2.04 25.60
CA ARG A 209 -18.55 -3.27 25.66
C ARG A 209 -17.69 -4.52 25.51
N LEU A 210 -16.67 -4.47 24.65
CA LEU A 210 -15.69 -5.55 24.53
C LEU A 210 -14.91 -5.76 25.83
N LEU A 211 -14.44 -4.68 26.45
CA LEU A 211 -13.73 -4.76 27.72
C LEU A 211 -14.62 -5.32 28.84
N LEU A 212 -15.87 -4.85 28.92
CA LEU A 212 -16.83 -5.30 29.93
C LEU A 212 -17.16 -6.79 29.76
N SER A 213 -17.42 -7.24 28.52
CA SER A 213 -17.69 -8.65 28.22
C SER A 213 -16.47 -9.54 28.46
N THR A 214 -15.27 -9.09 28.09
CA THR A 214 -14.01 -9.78 28.37
C THR A 214 -13.77 -9.95 29.87
N LYS A 215 -13.96 -8.88 30.65
CA LYS A 215 -13.82 -8.92 32.11
C LYS A 215 -14.81 -9.91 32.72
N LYS A 216 -16.09 -9.82 32.33
CA LYS A 216 -17.13 -10.74 32.79
C LYS A 216 -16.79 -12.20 32.45
N TRP A 217 -16.28 -12.46 31.25
CA TRP A 217 -15.87 -13.79 30.84
C TRP A 217 -14.71 -14.31 31.69
N LEU A 218 -13.69 -13.47 31.93
CA LEU A 218 -12.51 -13.80 32.71
C LEU A 218 -12.87 -14.23 34.13
N ASP A 219 -13.75 -13.46 34.79
CA ASP A 219 -14.20 -13.74 36.17
C ASP A 219 -14.86 -15.13 36.30
N VAL A 220 -15.48 -15.63 35.23
CA VAL A 220 -16.20 -16.92 35.22
C VAL A 220 -15.33 -18.08 34.74
N HIS A 221 -14.54 -17.89 33.68
CA HIS A 221 -13.88 -18.99 32.96
C HIS A 221 -12.38 -19.09 33.23
N TRP A 222 -11.76 -18.04 33.78
CA TRP A 222 -10.32 -18.00 34.07
C TRP A 222 -10.04 -18.17 35.56
N ASN A 223 -10.40 -19.33 36.09
CA ASN A 223 -10.10 -19.70 37.47
C ASN A 223 -9.57 -21.13 37.54
N SER A 224 -8.87 -21.43 38.64
CA SER A 224 -8.24 -22.74 38.82
C SER A 224 -9.24 -23.90 38.88
N GLY A 225 -10.49 -23.66 39.26
CA GLY A 225 -11.53 -24.69 39.30
C GLY A 225 -11.98 -25.13 37.90
N VAL A 226 -11.94 -24.22 36.92
CA VAL A 226 -12.25 -24.50 35.51
C VAL A 226 -11.03 -25.04 34.76
N LEU A 227 -9.84 -24.46 35.00
CA LEU A 227 -8.63 -24.82 34.26
C LEU A 227 -8.08 -26.21 34.63
N ARG A 228 -8.15 -26.61 35.90
CA ARG A 228 -7.59 -27.91 36.35
C ARG A 228 -8.28 -29.12 35.69
N PRO A 229 -9.61 -29.21 35.64
CA PRO A 229 -10.30 -30.29 34.93
C PRO A 229 -9.92 -30.33 33.44
N ILE A 230 -9.91 -29.18 32.75
CA ILE A 230 -9.54 -29.12 31.33
C ILE A 230 -8.12 -29.62 31.10
N ALA A 231 -7.16 -29.16 31.90
CA ALA A 231 -5.78 -29.62 31.80
C ALA A 231 -5.67 -31.12 32.08
N SER A 232 -6.30 -31.62 33.15
CA SER A 232 -6.31 -33.03 33.52
C SER A 232 -6.90 -33.90 32.39
N ASP A 233 -8.08 -33.54 31.90
CA ASP A 233 -8.79 -34.29 30.86
C ASP A 233 -8.00 -34.32 29.55
N THR A 234 -7.43 -33.18 29.14
CA THR A 234 -6.59 -33.13 27.94
C THR A 234 -5.31 -33.95 28.10
N LEU A 235 -4.62 -33.84 29.25
CA LEU A 235 -3.40 -34.61 29.51
C LEU A 235 -3.68 -36.12 29.55
N VAL A 236 -4.76 -36.56 30.22
CA VAL A 236 -5.17 -37.97 30.25
C VAL A 236 -5.50 -38.46 28.85
N ARG A 237 -6.25 -37.68 28.08
CA ARG A 237 -6.61 -38.01 26.69
C ARG A 237 -5.37 -38.17 25.82
N VAL A 238 -4.44 -37.21 25.89
CA VAL A 238 -3.18 -37.23 25.12
C VAL A 238 -2.29 -38.39 25.56
N ALA A 239 -2.12 -38.62 26.87
CA ALA A 239 -1.31 -39.72 27.39
C ALA A 239 -1.88 -41.09 26.98
N THR A 240 -3.20 -41.22 26.98
CA THR A 240 -3.88 -42.45 26.52
C THR A 240 -3.74 -42.64 25.01
N ALA A 241 -3.96 -41.59 24.21
CA ALA A 241 -3.88 -41.66 22.75
C ALA A 241 -2.45 -41.91 22.23
N SER A 242 -1.44 -41.38 22.93
CA SER A 242 -0.04 -41.57 22.58
C SER A 242 0.55 -42.90 23.04
N GLY A 243 -0.15 -43.66 23.89
CA GLY A 243 0.42 -44.83 24.55
C GLY A 243 1.56 -44.48 25.50
N ALA A 244 1.55 -43.28 26.10
CA ALA A 244 2.61 -42.81 26.99
C ALA A 244 2.84 -43.75 28.19
N PHE A 245 1.78 -44.44 28.64
CA PHE A 245 1.84 -45.41 29.73
C PHE A 245 2.52 -46.73 29.35
N THR A 246 2.74 -46.99 28.05
CA THR A 246 3.40 -48.21 27.55
C THR A 246 4.80 -47.94 27.02
N ASN A 247 5.06 -46.74 26.47
CA ASN A 247 6.40 -46.34 26.01
C ASN A 247 6.57 -44.81 26.05
N GLU A 248 7.55 -44.32 26.81
CA GLU A 248 7.84 -42.89 26.96
C GLU A 248 8.20 -42.20 25.62
N GLN A 249 8.87 -42.91 24.71
CA GLN A 249 9.24 -42.38 23.39
C GLN A 249 8.05 -42.30 22.41
N ALA A 250 6.95 -43.02 22.68
CA ALA A 250 5.76 -42.98 21.85
C ALA A 250 5.04 -41.62 21.94
N LEU A 251 5.16 -40.92 23.08
CA LEU A 251 4.57 -39.60 23.29
C LEU A 251 5.20 -38.52 22.41
N ILE A 252 6.53 -38.51 22.26
CA ILE A 252 7.24 -37.57 21.39
C ILE A 252 6.94 -37.85 19.91
N GLY A 253 6.88 -39.13 19.53
CA GLY A 253 6.48 -39.55 18.19
C GLY A 253 5.04 -39.13 17.85
N TYR A 254 4.12 -39.29 18.79
CA TYR A 254 2.73 -38.85 18.66
C TYR A 254 2.63 -37.34 18.45
N PHE A 255 3.33 -36.51 19.23
CA PHE A 255 3.34 -35.06 19.03
C PHE A 255 3.84 -34.67 17.64
N SER A 256 4.96 -35.26 17.23
CA SER A 256 5.54 -35.00 15.90
C SER A 256 4.55 -35.34 14.78
N GLN A 257 3.80 -36.43 14.93
CA GLN A 257 2.76 -36.81 13.97
C GLN A 257 1.60 -35.81 13.94
N GLN A 258 1.09 -35.39 15.11
CA GLN A 258 -0.03 -34.43 15.20
C GLN A 258 0.35 -33.06 14.63
N ILE A 259 1.54 -32.57 14.97
CA ILE A 259 2.06 -31.28 14.49
C ILE A 259 2.19 -31.30 12.95
N ASN A 260 2.65 -32.41 12.38
CA ASN A 260 2.76 -32.57 10.91
C ASN A 260 1.40 -32.73 10.21
N GLN A 261 0.41 -33.36 10.86
CA GLN A 261 -0.96 -33.45 10.33
C GLN A 261 -1.63 -32.06 10.27
N GLU A 262 -1.40 -31.20 11.26
CA GLU A 262 -1.97 -29.85 11.29
C GLU A 262 -1.38 -28.89 10.22
N VAL A 263 -0.22 -29.21 9.65
CA VAL A 263 0.49 -28.42 8.62
C VAL A 263 0.03 -28.75 7.21
N SER A 264 -0.47 -29.97 6.99
CA SER A 264 -1.01 -30.36 5.69
C SER A 264 -2.38 -29.73 5.52
N PRO A 265 -2.64 -28.91 4.47
CA PRO A 265 -3.98 -28.45 4.20
C PRO A 265 -4.84 -29.69 3.95
N SER A 266 -5.83 -29.91 4.81
CA SER A 266 -6.79 -30.98 4.65
C SER A 266 -7.53 -30.79 3.33
N SER A 267 -7.09 -31.50 2.30
CA SER A 267 -7.99 -32.06 1.31
C SER A 267 -9.05 -32.85 2.08
N SER A 268 -10.29 -32.40 1.99
CA SER A 268 -11.49 -33.05 2.50
C SER A 268 -11.46 -34.57 2.30
N SER A 269 -11.32 -35.33 3.39
CA SER A 269 -11.64 -36.75 3.43
C SER A 269 -12.77 -36.98 4.42
N SER A 270 -14.00 -36.73 3.96
CA SER A 270 -15.22 -37.27 4.55
C SER A 270 -15.18 -38.79 4.43
N SER A 271 -14.73 -39.46 5.49
CA SER A 271 -14.83 -40.92 5.61
C SER A 271 -16.20 -41.27 6.18
N SER A 272 -17.16 -41.50 5.28
CA SER A 272 -18.42 -42.14 5.62
C SER A 272 -18.18 -43.65 5.80
N THR A 273 -18.03 -44.10 7.04
CA THR A 273 -18.02 -45.53 7.36
C THR A 273 -19.46 -46.05 7.35
N SER A 274 -19.78 -46.80 6.29
CA SER A 274 -20.94 -47.66 6.19
C SER A 274 -20.86 -48.80 7.22
N LEU A 275 -21.90 -48.98 8.03
CA LEU A 275 -22.23 -50.27 8.63
C LEU A 275 -23.56 -50.76 8.06
N SER A 276 -23.48 -51.78 7.22
CA SER A 276 -24.57 -52.69 6.90
C SER A 276 -24.20 -54.06 7.48
N GLN A 277 -25.13 -54.70 8.21
CA GLN A 277 -25.81 -55.92 7.76
C GLN A 277 -26.62 -56.59 8.88
N HIS A 278 -27.88 -56.89 8.53
CA HIS A 278 -28.72 -58.07 8.84
C HIS A 278 -29.01 -58.45 10.31
N SER A 279 -30.24 -58.77 10.73
CA SER A 279 -31.20 -59.70 10.11
C SER A 279 -32.65 -59.54 10.64
N SER A 280 -33.61 -59.62 9.72
CA SER A 280 -34.97 -60.24 9.77
C SER A 280 -35.74 -60.44 11.10
N SER A 281 -37.00 -59.96 11.17
CA SER A 281 -38.18 -60.84 11.21
C SER A 281 -39.50 -60.08 10.98
N SER A 282 -40.45 -60.78 10.35
CA SER A 282 -41.76 -60.36 9.83
C SER A 282 -42.77 -59.85 10.86
N ALA A 283 -43.67 -58.94 10.45
CA ALA A 283 -45.11 -59.04 10.73
C ALA A 283 -45.94 -58.09 9.84
N ASN A 284 -46.94 -58.69 9.20
CA ASN A 284 -48.00 -58.05 8.40
C ASN A 284 -48.88 -57.13 9.24
N PHE A 285 -49.34 -55.99 8.70
CA PHE A 285 -50.75 -55.62 8.78
C PHE A 285 -51.14 -54.57 7.72
N VAL A 286 -52.05 -54.98 6.84
CA VAL A 286 -52.78 -54.13 5.90
C VAL A 286 -53.96 -53.50 6.64
N ARG A 287 -54.17 -52.18 6.49
CA ARG A 287 -55.52 -51.62 6.69
C ARG A 287 -55.79 -50.46 5.74
N ARG A 288 -56.74 -50.71 4.83
CA ARG A 288 -57.50 -49.71 4.07
C ARG A 288 -58.36 -48.88 5.03
N LYS A 289 -58.37 -47.56 4.85
CA LYS A 289 -59.46 -46.79 4.23
C LYS A 289 -59.03 -45.34 4.11
#